data_AF-A0A1V6GWW3-F1
#
_entry.id   AF-A0A1V6GWW3-F1
#
_cell.length_a   1.000
_cell.length_b   1.000
_cell.length_c   1.000
_cell.angle_alpha   90.00
_cell.angle_beta   90.00
_cell.angle_gamma   90.00
#
_symmetry.space_group_name_H-M   'P 1'
#
loop_
_entity.id
_entity.type
_entity.pdbx_description
1 polymer ?
#
loop_
_entity_poly.entity_id
_entity_poly.type
_entity_poly.pdbx_seq_one_letter_code
_entity_poly.pdbx_strand_id
1 'polypeptide(L)'
;MPKTVILFGHTDGHGIAMTAISEKNLIDEGYDVTTECKYVKCNPATCEAPDECGTGVVEFFWCYTFQRYDYSHLQPGDLVVIVDIPLPIQHELPFPVACLAVKKIKELSERCIRVIIVDHHKRSMTHYGEAIQNGAEVVFCAGTEKYCHYGRPRKDMFMWGKVGAICDRDYTMRPVEEEEIEPFARLEKYAGWLHATRSNIPTVMLTMQRGCIPEIRNGNNQTVQPKSKKCREVSLIDEGLDYNERFKQLEKACEIKETPYGVGVCNEGTVTVIKNWKEKSLLPLVFKLPRNIRWKGHDDALFVKVDPPKAAHKFADEIIQILNSPRIDETAVPSSEHEFFDYILKLFGRVDIPEYLTKHAWGHVENVLANAQLLGMLSNLTSREQKILNWGALFHDIGNAAASPEFSELFQDDKIRENPRREHEKHTDTILEHWKQKGYFTGIIEEKELEIIRDICLGHRNDPNTIPHDEPNRKLCVLLRIADALDRTKDRARINDKEIKHSELMERELLDDEAQKHWNSQRAIDAIRVDAKREKIVFEFIVTDRKEANFTLENFEKELDNLKGIGVIPDPEIRVVEIDDWWY
;
A
#
# COMPACT_ATOMS: atom_id res chain seq x y z
N MET A 1 -10.21 -5.09 37.88
CA MET A 1 -9.37 -3.90 37.63
C MET A 1 -9.63 -3.48 36.19
N PRO A 2 -9.48 -2.20 35.81
CA PRO A 2 -9.37 -1.84 34.40
C PRO A 2 -8.20 -2.63 33.78
N LYS A 3 -8.30 -2.96 32.50
CA LYS A 3 -7.19 -3.56 31.76
C LYS A 3 -6.25 -2.44 31.32
N THR A 4 -4.95 -2.67 31.36
CA THR A 4 -3.95 -1.68 30.95
C THR A 4 -3.52 -1.90 29.51
N VAL A 5 -3.22 -0.82 28.80
CA VAL A 5 -2.68 -0.85 27.44
C VAL A 5 -1.52 0.12 27.30
N ILE A 6 -0.44 -0.35 26.67
CA ILE A 6 0.60 0.53 26.16
C ILE A 6 0.37 0.71 24.67
N LEU A 7 0.20 1.95 24.23
CA LEU A 7 0.00 2.32 22.83
C LEU A 7 1.25 3.03 22.31
N PHE A 8 1.96 2.40 21.37
CA PHE A 8 3.08 3.02 20.65
C PHE A 8 2.61 3.58 19.31
N GLY A 9 3.03 4.81 18.99
CA GLY A 9 2.60 5.52 17.79
C GLY A 9 3.73 6.21 17.03
N HIS A 10 3.72 6.14 15.70
CA HIS A 10 4.66 6.87 14.86
C HIS A 10 4.41 8.40 14.87
N THR A 11 5.41 9.20 14.48
CA THR A 11 5.47 10.65 14.78
C THR A 11 5.33 11.59 13.57
N ASP A 12 4.99 11.06 12.40
CA ASP A 12 4.59 11.88 11.25
C ASP A 12 3.09 12.17 11.28
N GLY A 13 2.57 12.85 10.25
CA GLY A 13 1.16 13.25 10.21
C GLY A 13 0.20 12.06 10.17
N HIS A 14 0.58 10.96 9.52
CA HIS A 14 -0.24 9.76 9.46
C HIS A 14 -0.25 9.06 10.83
N GLY A 15 0.93 8.74 11.38
CA GLY A 15 1.09 8.06 12.66
C GLY A 15 0.45 8.80 13.82
N ILE A 16 0.60 10.12 13.90
CA ILE A 16 -0.04 10.93 14.97
C ILE A 16 -1.57 10.82 14.89
N ALA A 17 -2.15 10.92 13.69
CA ALA A 17 -3.59 10.79 13.48
C ALA A 17 -4.06 9.39 13.88
N MET A 18 -3.43 8.34 13.34
CA MET A 18 -3.79 6.95 13.63
C MET A 18 -3.64 6.58 15.11
N THR A 19 -2.63 7.12 15.79
CA THR A 19 -2.43 6.93 17.24
C THR A 19 -3.56 7.59 18.02
N ALA A 20 -3.95 8.83 17.70
CA ALA A 20 -5.05 9.53 18.39
C ALA A 20 -6.41 8.84 18.21
N ILE A 21 -6.66 8.24 17.03
CA ILE A 21 -7.86 7.43 16.77
C ILE A 21 -7.81 6.13 17.62
N SER A 22 -6.66 5.46 17.62
CA SER A 22 -6.42 4.21 18.36
C SER A 22 -6.60 4.37 19.86
N GLU A 23 -6.00 5.41 20.44
CA GLU A 23 -6.09 5.75 21.86
C GLU A 23 -7.54 5.96 22.30
N LYS A 24 -8.30 6.74 21.52
CA LYS A 24 -9.71 6.99 21.79
C LYS A 24 -10.59 5.75 21.60
N ASN A 25 -10.22 4.81 20.73
CA ASN A 25 -10.89 3.51 20.64
C ASN A 25 -10.61 2.66 21.89
N LEU A 26 -9.36 2.60 22.35
CA LEU A 26 -8.96 1.87 23.56
C LEU A 26 -9.62 2.44 24.84
N ILE A 27 -9.69 3.76 24.99
CA ILE A 27 -10.36 4.40 26.13
C ILE A 27 -11.86 4.05 26.14
N ASP A 28 -12.55 4.12 25.00
CA ASP A 28 -13.97 3.78 24.89
C ASP A 28 -14.24 2.28 25.10
N GLU A 29 -13.29 1.40 24.79
CA GLU A 29 -13.32 -0.03 25.14
C GLU A 29 -13.04 -0.30 26.64
N GLY A 30 -12.75 0.74 27.43
CA GLY A 30 -12.57 0.66 28.88
C GLY A 30 -11.16 0.31 29.34
N TYR A 31 -10.15 0.51 28.49
CA TYR A 31 -8.74 0.34 28.85
C TYR A 31 -8.16 1.61 29.52
N ASP A 32 -7.22 1.40 30.44
CA ASP A 32 -6.34 2.44 30.95
C ASP A 32 -5.11 2.53 30.03
N VAL A 33 -4.97 3.63 29.30
CA VAL A 33 -4.05 3.74 28.15
C VAL A 33 -2.84 4.61 28.49
N THR A 34 -1.65 4.03 28.37
CA THR A 34 -0.38 4.75 28.39
C THR A 34 0.15 4.91 26.96
N THR A 35 0.14 6.14 26.46
CA THR A 35 0.47 6.43 25.05
C THR A 35 1.88 6.97 24.88
N GLU A 36 2.62 6.35 23.98
CA GLU A 36 4.02 6.59 23.67
C GLU A 36 4.17 6.98 22.19
N CYS A 37 4.07 8.27 21.91
CA CYS A 37 4.34 8.87 20.60
C CYS A 37 5.34 10.02 20.79
N LYS A 38 6.63 9.71 20.64
CA LYS A 38 7.75 10.60 21.07
C LYS A 38 8.79 10.73 19.97
N TYR A 39 8.95 11.95 19.45
CA TYR A 39 10.01 12.29 18.51
C TYR A 39 11.31 12.61 19.26
N VAL A 40 12.31 11.70 19.19
CA VAL A 40 13.64 11.91 19.77
C VAL A 40 14.62 12.31 18.67
N LYS A 41 15.22 13.51 18.79
CA LYS A 41 16.27 14.01 17.90
C LYS A 41 17.59 13.26 18.14
N CYS A 42 17.70 12.09 17.54
CA CYS A 42 18.95 11.33 17.46
C CYS A 42 19.83 11.93 16.35
N ASN A 43 21.15 12.03 16.56
CA ASN A 43 22.10 12.22 15.46
C ASN A 43 22.54 10.84 14.96
N PRO A 44 22.20 10.40 13.74
CA PRO A 44 22.57 9.06 13.25
C PRO A 44 24.08 8.86 13.09
N ALA A 45 24.88 9.93 13.13
CA ALA A 45 26.33 9.87 12.93
C ALA A 45 27.12 9.45 14.18
N THR A 46 26.56 9.52 15.38
CA THR A 46 27.31 9.26 16.63
C THR A 46 27.21 7.83 17.15
N CYS A 47 26.25 7.02 16.67
CA CYS A 47 25.99 5.63 17.08
C CYS A 47 25.72 5.37 18.59
N GLU A 48 25.91 6.36 19.46
CA GLU A 48 25.45 6.30 20.85
C GLU A 48 23.92 6.32 20.89
N ALA A 49 23.33 5.21 21.34
CA ALA A 49 21.89 5.12 21.58
C ALA A 49 21.52 6.09 22.73
N PRO A 50 20.63 7.06 22.51
CA PRO A 50 20.28 8.01 23.56
C PRO A 50 19.62 7.30 24.75
N ASP A 51 19.77 7.89 25.93
CA ASP A 51 19.11 7.42 27.16
C ASP A 51 17.59 7.50 27.04
N GLU A 52 17.08 8.49 26.31
CA GLU A 52 15.65 8.64 25.99
C GLU A 52 15.30 7.98 24.67
N CYS A 53 14.32 7.06 24.72
CA CYS A 53 13.89 6.25 23.59
C CYS A 53 12.71 6.90 22.84
N GLY A 54 12.69 6.82 21.49
CA GLY A 54 11.69 7.46 20.63
C GLY A 54 10.95 6.52 19.68
N THR A 55 9.88 7.00 19.06
CA THR A 55 9.03 6.21 18.14
C THR A 55 9.09 6.64 16.67
N GLY A 56 9.65 7.82 16.37
CA GLY A 56 9.73 8.40 15.02
C GLY A 56 10.83 7.88 14.09
N VAL A 57 11.55 6.82 14.49
CA VAL A 57 12.54 6.11 13.66
C VAL A 57 12.35 4.63 13.92
N VAL A 58 11.84 3.92 12.92
CA VAL A 58 11.45 2.50 12.98
C VAL A 58 12.55 1.62 13.57
N GLU A 59 13.78 1.77 13.07
CA GLU A 59 14.95 1.02 13.50
C GLU A 59 15.24 1.22 14.99
N PHE A 60 15.14 2.45 15.49
CA PHE A 60 15.43 2.77 16.88
C PHE A 60 14.29 2.36 17.81
N PHE A 61 13.04 2.45 17.35
CA PHE A 61 11.88 1.94 18.07
C PHE A 61 12.05 0.45 18.39
N TRP A 62 12.29 -0.38 17.37
CA TRP A 62 12.41 -1.83 17.55
C TRP A 62 13.72 -2.29 18.19
N CYS A 63 14.82 -1.53 18.05
CA CYS A 63 16.09 -1.79 18.75
C CYS A 63 16.04 -1.47 20.24
N TYR A 64 15.45 -0.33 20.60
CA TYR A 64 15.67 0.31 21.90
C TYR A 64 14.36 0.55 22.63
N THR A 65 13.44 1.31 22.04
CA THR A 65 12.18 1.71 22.71
C THR A 65 11.35 0.50 23.12
N PHE A 66 11.02 -0.38 22.17
CA PHE A 66 10.25 -1.60 22.41
C PHE A 66 11.01 -2.64 23.25
N GLN A 67 12.34 -2.60 23.26
CA GLN A 67 13.15 -3.57 24.01
C GLN A 67 13.35 -3.17 25.48
N ARG A 68 13.47 -1.87 25.75
CA ARG A 68 13.82 -1.28 27.06
C ARG A 68 12.61 -0.77 27.83
N TYR A 69 11.44 -0.66 27.21
CA TYR A 69 10.23 -0.22 27.90
C TYR A 69 9.88 -1.14 29.08
N ASP A 70 9.40 -0.56 30.18
CA ASP A 70 9.05 -1.31 31.39
C ASP A 70 7.64 -1.92 31.30
N TYR A 71 7.58 -3.17 30.84
CA TYR A 71 6.36 -3.98 30.81
C TYR A 71 6.05 -4.70 32.14
N SER A 72 6.71 -4.38 33.26
CA SER A 72 6.56 -5.13 34.52
C SER A 72 5.17 -5.00 35.16
N HIS A 73 4.49 -3.87 34.93
CA HIS A 73 3.18 -3.58 35.47
C HIS A 73 2.04 -4.36 34.76
N LEU A 74 2.24 -4.77 33.50
CA LEU A 74 1.23 -5.49 32.70
C LEU A 74 0.91 -6.89 33.24
N GLN A 75 -0.38 -7.22 33.22
CA GLN A 75 -0.99 -8.46 33.68
C GLN A 75 -1.50 -9.32 32.51
N PRO A 76 -1.78 -10.62 32.73
CA PRO A 76 -2.45 -11.46 31.74
C PRO A 76 -3.76 -10.86 31.23
N GLY A 77 -3.87 -10.70 29.90
CA GLY A 77 -5.03 -10.11 29.23
C GLY A 77 -4.96 -8.59 28.96
N ASP A 78 -3.89 -7.92 29.40
CA ASP A 78 -3.53 -6.57 28.96
C ASP A 78 -2.98 -6.55 27.53
N LEU A 79 -2.90 -5.37 26.91
CA LEU A 79 -2.47 -5.21 25.53
C LEU A 79 -1.18 -4.36 25.39
N VAL A 80 -0.43 -4.65 24.33
CA VAL A 80 0.53 -3.71 23.74
C VAL A 80 0.10 -3.50 22.30
N VAL A 81 -0.21 -2.26 21.94
CA VAL A 81 -0.67 -1.87 20.60
C VAL A 81 0.41 -1.01 19.96
N ILE A 82 0.79 -1.33 18.73
CA ILE A 82 1.82 -0.63 17.96
C ILE A 82 1.17 -0.17 16.67
N VAL A 83 1.12 1.14 16.43
CA VAL A 83 0.39 1.75 15.33
C VAL A 83 1.34 2.52 14.45
N ASP A 84 1.33 2.19 13.16
CA ASP A 84 2.07 2.89 12.12
C ASP A 84 3.60 2.81 12.21
N ILE A 85 4.12 1.84 12.97
CA ILE A 85 5.55 1.56 13.07
C ILE A 85 5.82 0.17 12.46
N PRO A 86 6.20 0.07 11.17
CA PRO A 86 6.35 -1.22 10.50
C PRO A 86 7.46 -2.07 11.15
N LEU A 87 7.33 -3.40 11.14
CA LEU A 87 8.42 -4.28 11.60
C LEU A 87 9.67 -4.07 10.73
N PRO A 88 10.88 -4.04 11.30
CA PRO A 88 12.06 -3.64 10.57
C PRO A 88 12.52 -4.74 9.61
N ILE A 89 13.02 -4.34 8.45
CA ILE A 89 13.55 -5.26 7.44
C ILE A 89 14.96 -5.71 7.84
N GLN A 90 15.13 -6.98 8.22
CA GLN A 90 16.36 -7.45 8.85
C GLN A 90 17.63 -7.28 8.01
N HIS A 91 17.54 -7.36 6.68
CA HIS A 91 18.72 -7.22 5.83
C HIS A 91 19.22 -5.77 5.67
N GLU A 92 18.50 -4.79 6.21
CA GLU A 92 18.87 -3.36 6.17
C GLU A 92 19.70 -2.90 7.37
N LEU A 93 19.89 -3.75 8.38
CA LEU A 93 20.41 -3.34 9.69
C LEU A 93 21.68 -4.13 10.06
N PRO A 94 22.70 -3.47 10.64
CA PRO A 94 23.94 -4.15 11.06
C PRO A 94 23.76 -5.06 12.28
N PHE A 95 22.53 -5.19 12.81
CA PHE A 95 22.18 -5.93 14.02
C PHE A 95 20.87 -6.72 13.82
N PRO A 96 20.60 -7.80 14.59
CA PRO A 96 19.42 -8.66 14.44
C PRO A 96 18.11 -8.04 14.99
N VAL A 97 17.77 -6.82 14.58
CA VAL A 97 16.67 -6.02 15.15
C VAL A 97 15.30 -6.68 14.99
N ALA A 98 15.01 -7.29 13.84
CA ALA A 98 13.74 -7.96 13.62
C ALA A 98 13.61 -9.19 14.53
N CYS A 99 14.70 -9.96 14.67
CA CYS A 99 14.75 -11.11 15.57
C CYS A 99 14.60 -10.69 17.05
N LEU A 100 15.14 -9.54 17.45
CA LEU A 100 14.94 -8.96 18.79
C LEU A 100 13.48 -8.52 18.99
N ALA A 101 12.85 -7.89 18.00
CA ALA A 101 11.44 -7.52 18.03
C ALA A 101 10.55 -8.75 18.19
N VAL A 102 10.71 -9.76 17.33
CA VAL A 102 9.97 -11.04 17.39
C VAL A 102 10.20 -11.77 18.73
N LYS A 103 11.42 -11.77 19.26
CA LYS A 103 11.71 -12.35 20.59
C LYS A 103 10.96 -11.62 21.71
N LYS A 104 10.92 -10.28 21.67
CA LYS A 104 10.19 -9.48 22.67
C LYS A 104 8.68 -9.69 22.58
N ILE A 105 8.13 -9.79 21.36
CA ILE A 105 6.74 -10.19 21.10
C ILE A 105 6.46 -11.54 21.78
N LYS A 106 7.30 -12.54 21.55
CA LYS A 106 7.19 -13.86 22.18
C LYS A 106 7.20 -13.78 23.71
N GLU A 107 8.14 -13.05 24.30
CA GLU A 107 8.25 -12.86 25.76
C GLU A 107 6.98 -12.22 26.37
N LEU A 108 6.31 -11.30 25.65
CA LEU A 108 5.04 -10.71 26.07
C LEU A 108 3.87 -11.70 25.90
N SER A 109 3.80 -12.41 24.77
CA SER A 109 2.77 -13.42 24.50
C SER A 109 2.84 -14.61 25.48
N GLU A 110 4.04 -15.05 25.88
CA GLU A 110 4.24 -16.07 26.92
C GLU A 110 3.79 -15.62 28.31
N ARG A 111 3.73 -14.31 28.57
CA ARG A 111 3.11 -13.70 29.77
C ARG A 111 1.58 -13.49 29.63
N CYS A 112 0.99 -13.99 28.55
CA CYS A 112 -0.42 -13.76 28.18
C CYS A 112 -0.79 -12.29 27.96
N ILE A 113 0.17 -11.45 27.55
CA ILE A 113 -0.06 -10.08 27.08
C ILE A 113 -0.29 -10.15 25.56
N ARG A 114 -1.35 -9.54 25.05
CA ARG A 114 -1.63 -9.53 23.60
C ARG A 114 -0.83 -8.41 22.94
N VAL A 115 -0.05 -8.74 21.92
CA VAL A 115 0.66 -7.75 21.10
C VAL A 115 -0.08 -7.58 19.78
N ILE A 116 -0.50 -6.35 19.48
CA ILE A 116 -1.27 -6.01 18.28
C ILE A 116 -0.46 -4.99 17.48
N ILE A 117 -0.15 -5.30 16.22
CA ILE A 117 0.54 -4.39 15.32
C ILE A 117 -0.43 -3.94 14.23
N VAL A 118 -0.62 -2.64 14.06
CA VAL A 118 -1.44 -2.05 13.00
C VAL A 118 -0.52 -1.31 12.05
N ASP A 119 -0.53 -1.70 10.78
CA ASP A 119 0.39 -1.18 9.75
C ASP A 119 -0.29 -1.10 8.38
N HIS A 120 0.33 -0.36 7.46
CA HIS A 120 -0.09 -0.21 6.07
C HIS A 120 1.04 -0.42 5.05
N HIS A 121 2.30 -0.61 5.48
CA HIS A 121 3.49 -0.72 4.61
C HIS A 121 3.55 -2.05 3.82
N LYS A 122 2.65 -2.23 2.84
CA LYS A 122 2.40 -3.50 2.12
C LYS A 122 3.57 -4.03 1.29
N ARG A 123 4.50 -3.18 0.84
CA ARG A 123 5.49 -3.54 -0.20
C ARG A 123 6.88 -3.93 0.31
N SER A 124 7.13 -3.76 1.61
CA SER A 124 8.40 -4.12 2.26
C SER A 124 8.33 -5.51 2.85
N MET A 125 9.15 -6.48 2.42
CA MET A 125 9.17 -7.82 3.06
C MET A 125 9.64 -7.73 4.52
N THR A 126 8.67 -7.77 5.44
CA THR A 126 8.85 -7.70 6.89
C THR A 126 8.59 -9.06 7.56
N HIS A 127 8.84 -9.13 8.86
CA HIS A 127 8.74 -10.36 9.66
C HIS A 127 7.33 -10.61 10.25
N TYR A 128 6.25 -10.14 9.60
CA TYR A 128 4.90 -10.25 10.19
C TYR A 128 4.42 -11.68 10.38
N GLY A 129 4.60 -12.58 9.40
CA GLY A 129 4.29 -13.99 9.58
C GLY A 129 5.09 -14.65 10.71
N GLU A 130 6.32 -14.19 10.99
CA GLU A 130 7.16 -14.69 12.09
C GLU A 130 6.65 -14.17 13.43
N ALA A 131 6.30 -12.88 13.50
CA ALA A 131 5.65 -12.28 14.67
C ALA A 131 4.31 -12.96 15.01
N ILE A 132 3.50 -13.27 14.00
CA ILE A 132 2.23 -13.99 14.14
C ILE A 132 2.44 -15.39 14.73
N GLN A 133 3.44 -16.15 14.26
CA GLN A 133 3.78 -17.46 14.84
C GLN A 133 4.30 -17.37 16.29
N ASN A 134 4.80 -16.21 16.69
CA ASN A 134 5.26 -15.91 18.05
C ASN A 134 4.21 -15.21 18.93
N GLY A 135 2.96 -15.07 18.46
CA GLY A 135 1.82 -14.63 19.27
C GLY A 135 1.34 -13.19 19.02
N ALA A 136 1.85 -12.50 18.00
CA ALA A 136 1.27 -11.22 17.56
C ALA A 136 -0.07 -11.40 16.82
N GLU A 137 -0.92 -10.39 16.94
CA GLU A 137 -2.02 -10.11 16.03
C GLU A 137 -1.57 -8.95 15.12
N VAL A 138 -1.78 -9.05 13.81
CA VAL A 138 -1.32 -8.05 12.83
C VAL A 138 -2.50 -7.59 11.98
N VAL A 139 -2.74 -6.29 11.93
CA VAL A 139 -3.87 -5.70 11.22
C VAL A 139 -3.37 -4.77 10.12
N PHE A 140 -3.77 -5.07 8.88
CA PHE A 140 -3.48 -4.26 7.70
C PHE A 140 -4.75 -3.66 7.08
N CYS A 141 -4.61 -2.61 6.28
CA CYS A 141 -5.70 -1.98 5.54
C CYS A 141 -5.48 -2.12 4.02
N ALA A 142 -6.20 -3.04 3.38
CA ALA A 142 -6.28 -3.11 1.92
C ALA A 142 -7.22 -2.01 1.40
N GLY A 143 -6.70 -1.16 0.52
CA GLY A 143 -7.48 -0.17 -0.23
C GLY A 143 -7.63 1.24 0.38
N THR A 144 -7.08 1.57 1.55
CA THR A 144 -6.84 2.97 2.00
C THR A 144 -6.18 3.01 3.39
N GLU A 145 -5.35 4.02 3.63
CA GLU A 145 -4.55 4.11 4.87
C GLU A 145 -5.30 4.81 6.00
N LYS A 146 -6.46 5.43 5.71
CA LYS A 146 -7.29 6.14 6.69
C LYS A 146 -7.82 5.27 7.85
N TYR A 147 -7.67 3.95 7.74
CA TYR A 147 -8.06 2.95 8.75
C TYR A 147 -6.89 2.26 9.44
N CYS A 148 -5.65 2.74 9.27
CA CYS A 148 -4.44 2.20 9.90
C CYS A 148 -4.38 2.47 11.43
N HIS A 149 -5.49 2.26 12.14
CA HIS A 149 -5.65 2.51 13.57
C HIS A 149 -6.26 1.29 14.29
N TYR A 150 -6.00 1.13 15.59
CA TYR A 150 -6.66 0.11 16.40
C TYR A 150 -8.18 0.36 16.51
N GLY A 151 -8.94 -0.72 16.75
CA GLY A 151 -10.38 -0.66 17.05
C GLY A 151 -11.29 -0.42 15.83
N ARG A 152 -12.59 -0.28 16.08
CA ARG A 152 -13.61 -0.08 15.05
C ARG A 152 -13.50 1.35 14.45
N PRO A 153 -13.72 1.52 13.13
CA PRO A 153 -13.97 2.84 12.55
C PRO A 153 -15.12 3.58 13.25
N ARG A 154 -14.93 4.86 13.57
CA ARG A 154 -15.97 5.74 14.15
C ARG A 154 -16.11 7.04 13.37
N LYS A 155 -17.36 7.50 13.29
CA LYS A 155 -17.78 8.73 12.61
C LYS A 155 -17.08 10.00 13.11
N ASP A 156 -16.92 10.13 14.42
CA ASP A 156 -16.32 11.29 15.07
C ASP A 156 -14.81 11.46 14.80
N MET A 157 -14.15 10.39 14.37
CA MET A 157 -12.71 10.35 14.08
C MET A 157 -12.38 10.17 12.59
N PHE A 158 -13.39 9.94 11.74
CA PHE A 158 -13.25 9.65 10.31
C PHE A 158 -12.51 10.75 9.54
N MET A 159 -12.75 12.01 9.91
CA MET A 159 -12.08 13.18 9.36
C MET A 159 -10.56 13.12 9.61
N TRP A 160 -10.14 12.74 10.82
CA TRP A 160 -8.72 12.59 11.15
C TRP A 160 -8.07 11.43 10.42
N GLY A 161 -8.79 10.33 10.19
CA GLY A 161 -8.34 9.25 9.33
C GLY A 161 -8.03 9.74 7.91
N LYS A 162 -8.97 10.47 7.29
CA LYS A 162 -8.78 11.11 5.97
C LYS A 162 -7.61 12.08 5.95
N VAL A 163 -7.43 12.89 7.00
CA VAL A 163 -6.30 13.83 7.14
C VAL A 163 -4.96 13.09 7.24
N GLY A 164 -4.89 12.01 8.02
CA GLY A 164 -3.71 11.15 8.10
C GLY A 164 -3.34 10.55 6.75
N ALA A 165 -4.30 9.96 6.04
CA ALA A 165 -4.08 9.39 4.70
C ALA A 165 -3.60 10.44 3.67
N ILE A 166 -4.06 11.69 3.77
CA ILE A 166 -3.55 12.81 2.97
C ILE A 166 -2.12 13.22 3.36
N CYS A 167 -1.74 13.11 4.64
CA CYS A 167 -0.35 13.27 5.06
C CYS A 167 0.56 12.20 4.43
N ASP A 168 0.09 10.95 4.33
CA ASP A 168 0.80 9.84 3.69
C ASP A 168 0.73 9.83 2.14
N ARG A 169 -0.06 10.75 1.55
CA ARG A 169 -0.23 10.92 0.10
C ARG A 169 -1.06 9.79 -0.55
N ASP A 170 -1.89 9.08 0.23
CA ASP A 170 -2.81 8.02 -0.22
C ASP A 170 -3.60 8.50 -1.46
N TYR A 171 -3.46 7.77 -2.57
CA TYR A 171 -4.07 8.16 -3.84
C TYR A 171 -5.59 8.03 -3.84
N THR A 172 -6.17 7.18 -2.98
CA THR A 172 -7.61 6.95 -2.86
C THR A 172 -8.32 8.19 -2.31
N MET A 173 -7.61 9.02 -1.54
CA MET A 173 -8.14 10.27 -1.01
C MET A 173 -8.33 11.37 -2.05
N ARG A 174 -7.78 11.24 -3.27
CA ARG A 174 -7.93 12.26 -4.32
C ARG A 174 -9.40 12.39 -4.76
N PRO A 175 -9.90 13.60 -5.05
CA PRO A 175 -11.24 13.80 -5.58
C PRO A 175 -11.32 13.32 -7.04
N VAL A 176 -12.49 12.79 -7.40
CA VAL A 176 -12.88 12.32 -8.74
C VAL A 176 -14.18 13.01 -9.16
N GLU A 177 -15.16 13.04 -8.26
CA GLU A 177 -16.44 13.74 -8.45
C GLU A 177 -16.31 15.23 -8.08
N GLU A 178 -17.21 16.08 -8.60
CA GLU A 178 -17.12 17.53 -8.37
C GLU A 178 -17.40 17.90 -6.90
N GLU A 179 -18.35 17.20 -6.27
CA GLU A 179 -18.69 17.38 -4.85
C GLU A 179 -17.55 16.99 -3.89
N GLU A 180 -16.56 16.20 -4.34
CA GLU A 180 -15.41 15.79 -3.52
C GLU A 180 -14.30 16.88 -3.46
N ILE A 181 -14.26 17.82 -4.41
CA ILE A 181 -13.16 18.79 -4.58
C ILE A 181 -13.06 19.77 -3.40
N GLU A 182 -14.16 20.43 -3.05
CA GLU A 182 -14.21 21.40 -1.95
C GLU A 182 -13.94 20.74 -0.58
N PRO A 183 -14.57 19.58 -0.22
CA PRO A 183 -14.19 18.80 0.96
C PRO A 183 -12.71 18.41 0.99
N PHE A 184 -12.16 17.91 -0.11
CA PHE A 184 -10.74 17.52 -0.20
C PHE A 184 -9.80 18.71 0.05
N ALA A 185 -10.06 19.87 -0.57
CA ALA A 185 -9.28 21.08 -0.37
C ALA A 185 -9.33 21.61 1.08
N ARG A 186 -10.39 21.29 1.84
CA ARG A 186 -10.43 21.53 3.30
C ARG A 186 -9.56 20.53 4.06
N LEU A 187 -9.60 19.25 3.70
CA LEU A 187 -8.76 18.21 4.32
C LEU A 187 -7.27 18.41 4.06
N GLU A 188 -6.85 18.85 2.86
CA GLU A 188 -5.47 19.24 2.56
C GLU A 188 -4.98 20.37 3.50
N LYS A 189 -5.84 21.33 3.87
CA LYS A 189 -5.49 22.39 4.83
C LYS A 189 -5.21 21.80 6.21
N TYR A 190 -6.05 20.88 6.70
CA TYR A 190 -5.86 20.20 7.98
C TYR A 190 -4.61 19.30 7.99
N ALA A 191 -4.29 18.63 6.88
CA ALA A 191 -3.03 17.90 6.73
C ALA A 191 -1.81 18.84 6.79
N GLY A 192 -1.89 20.03 6.18
CA GLY A 192 -0.87 21.07 6.31
C GLY A 192 -0.71 21.60 7.74
N TRP A 193 -1.82 21.80 8.47
CA TRP A 193 -1.80 22.20 9.89
C TRP A 193 -1.18 21.11 10.78
N LEU A 194 -1.58 19.86 10.59
CA LEU A 194 -1.07 18.70 11.33
C LEU A 194 0.44 18.57 11.13
N HIS A 195 0.88 18.62 9.87
CA HIS A 195 2.28 18.62 9.51
C HIS A 195 3.05 19.77 10.16
N ALA A 196 2.53 21.00 10.14
CA ALA A 196 3.17 22.17 10.76
C ALA A 196 3.22 22.13 12.30
N THR A 197 2.29 21.42 12.95
CA THR A 197 2.15 21.38 14.42
C THR A 197 2.69 20.10 15.07
N ARG A 198 3.15 19.11 14.29
CA ARG A 198 3.69 17.81 14.75
C ARG A 198 4.85 17.90 15.74
N SER A 199 5.50 19.05 15.89
CA SER A 199 6.49 19.31 16.94
C SER A 199 5.92 19.33 18.37
N ASN A 200 4.59 19.42 18.53
CA ASN A 200 3.89 19.34 19.80
C ASN A 200 2.79 18.24 19.76
N ILE A 201 3.24 17.00 19.58
CA ILE A 201 2.39 15.80 19.48
C ILE A 201 1.27 15.75 20.54
N PRO A 202 1.52 15.95 21.86
CA PRO A 202 0.47 15.83 22.86
C PRO A 202 -0.69 16.83 22.66
N THR A 203 -0.39 18.05 22.21
CA THR A 203 -1.41 19.08 21.95
C THR A 203 -2.22 18.75 20.69
N VAL A 204 -1.57 18.22 19.66
CA VAL A 204 -2.22 17.76 18.42
C VAL A 204 -3.16 16.60 18.71
N MET A 205 -2.69 15.55 19.38
CA MET A 205 -3.51 14.38 19.73
C MET A 205 -4.72 14.77 20.60
N LEU A 206 -4.52 15.62 21.61
CA LEU A 206 -5.61 16.13 22.45
C LEU A 206 -6.65 16.93 21.65
N THR A 207 -6.23 17.65 20.60
CA THR A 207 -7.14 18.37 19.70
C THR A 207 -7.99 17.38 18.89
N MET A 208 -7.38 16.31 18.38
CA MET A 208 -8.06 15.25 17.63
C MET A 208 -9.05 14.47 18.48
N GLN A 209 -8.64 14.01 19.67
CA GLN A 209 -9.47 13.25 20.62
C GLN A 209 -10.77 13.99 21.01
N ARG A 210 -10.69 15.32 21.12
CA ARG A 210 -11.81 16.21 21.46
C ARG A 210 -12.75 16.52 20.27
N GLY A 211 -12.42 16.03 19.06
CA GLY A 211 -13.13 16.40 17.84
C GLY A 211 -13.01 17.89 17.47
N CYS A 212 -12.02 18.60 18.03
CA CYS A 212 -11.88 20.03 17.82
C CYS A 212 -11.28 20.32 16.43
N ILE A 213 -12.05 20.95 15.56
CA ILE A 213 -11.55 21.42 14.26
C ILE A 213 -10.79 22.74 14.46
N PRO A 214 -9.48 22.82 14.18
CA PRO A 214 -8.69 24.03 14.41
C PRO A 214 -9.01 25.12 13.36
N GLU A 215 -9.10 26.38 13.77
CA GLU A 215 -9.21 27.52 12.85
C GLU A 215 -7.91 27.71 12.06
N ILE A 216 -7.90 27.27 10.79
CA ILE A 216 -6.75 27.48 9.91
C ILE A 216 -6.83 28.88 9.30
N ARG A 217 -6.05 29.81 9.85
CA ARG A 217 -5.84 31.13 9.25
C ARG A 217 -4.96 31.01 8.00
N ASN A 218 -5.32 31.73 6.94
CA ASN A 218 -4.69 31.69 5.60
C ASN A 218 -3.19 32.04 5.52
N GLY A 219 -2.49 32.23 6.65
CA GLY A 219 -1.04 32.47 6.71
C GLY A 219 -0.19 31.26 7.14
N ASN A 220 -0.77 30.22 7.75
CA ASN A 220 0.02 29.19 8.44
C ASN A 220 0.56 28.07 7.52
N ASN A 221 0.05 27.92 6.30
CA ASN A 221 0.43 26.84 5.37
C ASN A 221 1.50 27.25 4.34
N GLN A 222 2.35 28.24 4.66
CA GLN A 222 3.47 28.60 3.79
C GLN A 222 4.66 27.65 3.99
N THR A 223 4.62 26.49 3.33
CA THR A 223 5.85 25.76 3.00
C THR A 223 6.76 26.74 2.25
N VAL A 224 7.96 26.99 2.78
CA VAL A 224 8.91 27.95 2.18
C VAL A 224 9.10 27.58 0.70
N GLN A 225 8.91 28.54 -0.21
CA GLN A 225 9.05 28.28 -1.65
C GLN A 225 10.43 27.69 -1.93
N PRO A 226 10.53 26.43 -2.36
CA PRO A 226 11.80 25.76 -2.52
C PRO A 226 12.55 26.32 -3.73
N LYS A 227 13.82 26.68 -3.55
CA LYS A 227 14.71 26.97 -4.68
C LYS A 227 14.83 25.70 -5.51
N SER A 228 14.28 25.74 -6.71
CA SER A 228 14.12 24.57 -7.57
C SER A 228 14.29 24.94 -9.04
N LYS A 229 14.84 23.99 -9.82
CA LYS A 229 15.04 24.10 -11.27
C LYS A 229 14.30 22.98 -12.00
N LYS A 230 13.81 23.27 -13.21
CA LYS A 230 13.12 22.29 -14.07
C LYS A 230 14.13 21.58 -14.97
N CYS A 231 14.26 20.28 -14.80
CA CYS A 231 15.12 19.37 -15.55
C CYS A 231 14.22 18.44 -16.39
N ARG A 232 13.66 18.99 -17.48
CA ARG A 232 12.62 18.35 -18.32
C ARG A 232 11.38 17.93 -17.48
N GLU A 233 11.18 16.64 -17.24
CA GLU A 233 10.07 16.07 -16.47
C GLU A 233 10.31 16.08 -14.94
N VAL A 234 11.48 16.54 -14.49
CA VAL A 234 11.87 16.51 -13.07
C VAL A 234 12.04 17.92 -12.50
N SER A 235 11.47 18.19 -11.33
CA SER A 235 11.85 19.30 -10.47
C SER A 235 13.03 18.92 -9.59
N LEU A 236 14.16 19.63 -9.69
CA LEU A 236 15.33 19.40 -8.85
C LEU A 236 15.47 20.49 -7.77
N ILE A 237 15.58 20.07 -6.50
CA ILE A 237 16.08 20.86 -5.36
C ILE A 237 17.51 20.36 -5.04
N ASP A 238 18.52 21.09 -5.51
CA ASP A 238 19.94 20.74 -5.37
C ASP A 238 20.60 21.27 -4.09
N GLU A 239 20.05 22.35 -3.51
CA GLU A 239 20.46 22.92 -2.22
C GLU A 239 19.24 23.27 -1.36
N GLY A 240 19.37 23.09 -0.03
CA GLY A 240 18.35 23.55 0.93
C GLY A 240 17.11 22.66 1.07
N LEU A 241 17.15 21.41 0.61
CA LEU A 241 16.15 20.40 0.93
C LEU A 241 16.28 20.02 2.42
N ASP A 242 15.28 20.36 3.23
CA ASP A 242 15.22 19.99 4.64
C ASP A 242 14.78 18.53 4.78
N TYR A 243 15.47 17.76 5.62
CA TYR A 243 15.20 16.32 5.78
C TYR A 243 13.78 16.02 6.28
N ASN A 244 13.23 16.84 7.17
CA ASN A 244 11.90 16.61 7.74
C ASN A 244 10.78 17.12 6.82
N GLU A 245 11.07 18.08 5.95
CA GLU A 245 10.11 18.68 5.00
C GLU A 245 10.26 18.17 3.56
N ARG A 246 11.24 17.29 3.29
CA ARG A 246 11.70 16.88 1.95
C ARG A 246 10.58 16.55 0.96
N PHE A 247 9.59 15.76 1.36
CA PHE A 247 8.49 15.36 0.49
C PHE A 247 7.58 16.55 0.16
N LYS A 248 7.20 17.37 1.14
CA LYS A 248 6.33 18.55 0.94
C LYS A 248 7.04 19.67 0.16
N GLN A 249 8.35 19.82 0.34
CA GLN A 249 9.17 20.72 -0.49
C GLN A 249 9.24 20.23 -1.94
N LEU A 250 9.48 18.94 -2.18
CA LEU A 250 9.49 18.39 -3.54
C LEU A 250 8.11 18.48 -4.21
N GLU A 251 7.02 18.18 -3.49
CA GLU A 251 5.65 18.35 -4.01
C GLU A 251 5.42 19.81 -4.44
N LYS A 252 5.80 20.78 -3.61
CA LYS A 252 5.65 22.19 -3.96
C LYS A 252 6.52 22.60 -5.16
N ALA A 253 7.69 21.98 -5.33
CA ALA A 253 8.50 22.17 -6.53
C ALA A 253 7.86 21.53 -7.78
N CYS A 254 7.23 20.37 -7.67
CA CYS A 254 6.48 19.75 -8.77
C CYS A 254 5.29 20.61 -9.20
N GLU A 255 4.51 21.13 -8.25
CA GLU A 255 3.40 22.06 -8.53
C GLU A 255 3.88 23.36 -9.21
N ILE A 256 4.94 24.00 -8.70
CA ILE A 256 5.44 25.29 -9.22
C ILE A 256 6.07 25.15 -10.62
N LYS A 257 6.63 23.99 -10.95
CA LYS A 257 7.32 23.76 -12.23
C LYS A 257 6.49 22.97 -13.23
N GLU A 258 5.32 22.46 -12.86
CA GLU A 258 4.50 21.56 -13.67
C GLU A 258 5.35 20.37 -14.17
N THR A 259 5.80 19.54 -13.22
CA THR A 259 6.63 18.35 -13.47
C THR A 259 6.06 17.10 -12.81
N PRO A 260 6.04 15.95 -13.51
CA PRO A 260 5.55 14.69 -12.95
C PRO A 260 6.45 14.09 -11.87
N TYR A 261 7.72 14.50 -11.76
CA TYR A 261 8.64 14.00 -10.73
C TYR A 261 9.37 15.12 -10.00
N GLY A 262 9.78 14.83 -8.76
CA GLY A 262 10.66 15.67 -7.96
C GLY A 262 11.86 14.88 -7.47
N VAL A 263 13.06 15.45 -7.56
CA VAL A 263 14.30 14.89 -7.02
C VAL A 263 14.98 15.96 -6.16
N GLY A 264 15.62 15.58 -5.05
CA GLY A 264 16.48 16.50 -4.34
C GLY A 264 17.41 15.85 -3.33
N VAL A 265 18.35 16.65 -2.84
CA VAL A 265 19.46 16.19 -1.99
C VAL A 265 19.45 16.93 -0.66
N CYS A 266 19.28 16.20 0.44
CA CYS A 266 19.45 16.74 1.79
C CYS A 266 20.94 16.87 2.14
N ASN A 267 21.29 17.83 3.00
CA ASN A 267 22.67 18.11 3.44
C ASN A 267 23.42 16.88 4.02
N GLU A 268 22.70 15.87 4.51
CA GLU A 268 23.27 14.63 5.06
C GLU A 268 23.57 13.55 3.99
N GLY A 269 23.45 13.88 2.70
CA GLY A 269 23.64 12.93 1.59
C GLY A 269 22.45 12.03 1.32
N THR A 270 21.26 12.36 1.82
CA THR A 270 20.02 11.64 1.48
C THR A 270 19.45 12.18 0.17
N VAL A 271 19.32 11.31 -0.83
CA VAL A 271 18.59 11.62 -2.08
C VAL A 271 17.14 11.20 -1.91
N THR A 272 16.22 12.11 -2.23
CA THR A 272 14.78 11.89 -2.16
C THR A 272 14.18 12.06 -3.55
N VAL A 273 13.24 11.19 -3.89
CA VAL A 273 12.57 11.11 -5.18
C VAL A 273 11.07 10.98 -4.93
N ILE A 274 10.27 11.82 -5.58
CA ILE A 274 8.83 11.69 -5.59
C ILE A 274 8.33 11.56 -7.02
N LYS A 275 7.31 10.72 -7.21
CA LYS A 275 6.31 10.94 -8.25
C LYS A 275 5.38 12.02 -7.68
N ASN A 276 5.07 13.01 -8.49
CA ASN A 276 4.06 14.00 -8.11
C ASN A 276 2.76 13.23 -7.87
N TRP A 277 2.11 13.48 -6.74
CA TRP A 277 0.72 13.07 -6.62
C TRP A 277 -0.14 13.99 -7.51
N LYS A 278 -1.45 13.77 -7.55
CA LYS A 278 -2.34 14.35 -8.58
C LYS A 278 -2.07 13.76 -10.00
N GLU A 279 -0.82 13.48 -10.43
CA GLU A 279 -0.49 12.65 -11.63
C GLU A 279 -0.99 11.19 -11.50
N LYS A 280 -1.54 10.61 -12.58
CA LYS A 280 -2.21 9.29 -12.55
C LYS A 280 -1.62 8.23 -13.50
N SER A 281 -1.00 8.61 -14.61
CA SER A 281 -0.65 7.73 -15.74
C SER A 281 0.84 7.35 -15.82
N LEU A 282 1.46 7.15 -14.65
CA LEU A 282 2.89 6.91 -14.45
C LEU A 282 3.11 5.72 -13.52
N LEU A 283 4.08 4.85 -13.86
CA LEU A 283 4.57 3.82 -12.96
C LEU A 283 4.91 4.41 -11.58
N PRO A 284 4.60 3.71 -10.49
CA PRO A 284 5.23 3.95 -9.21
C PRO A 284 6.76 3.92 -9.30
N LEU A 285 7.43 4.77 -8.52
CA LEU A 285 8.89 4.90 -8.56
C LEU A 285 9.60 3.57 -8.26
N VAL A 286 9.03 2.72 -7.40
CA VAL A 286 9.59 1.41 -7.03
C VAL A 286 9.76 0.46 -8.23
N PHE A 287 9.00 0.67 -9.32
CA PHE A 287 9.11 -0.10 -10.56
C PHE A 287 9.98 0.58 -11.62
N LYS A 288 10.10 1.92 -11.57
CA LYS A 288 10.91 2.71 -12.51
C LYS A 288 12.38 2.87 -12.07
N LEU A 289 12.66 2.88 -10.77
CA LEU A 289 14.02 3.09 -10.23
C LEU A 289 14.79 1.77 -10.04
N PRO A 290 16.14 1.81 -10.01
CA PRO A 290 16.95 0.60 -9.90
C PRO A 290 16.73 -0.16 -8.59
N ARG A 291 16.40 -1.46 -8.68
CA ARG A 291 16.10 -2.34 -7.54
C ARG A 291 17.31 -2.89 -6.79
N ASN A 292 18.51 -2.74 -7.34
CA ASN A 292 19.77 -2.99 -6.62
C ASN A 292 20.05 -1.93 -5.54
N ILE A 293 19.21 -0.90 -5.44
CA ILE A 293 19.30 0.21 -4.50
C ILE A 293 18.22 0.03 -3.44
N ARG A 294 18.62 0.16 -2.17
CA ARG A 294 17.72 0.03 -1.01
C ARG A 294 16.99 1.35 -0.78
N TRP A 295 15.88 1.51 -1.50
CA TRP A 295 14.96 2.63 -1.33
C TRP A 295 14.13 2.45 -0.05
N LYS A 296 13.86 3.56 0.63
CA LYS A 296 12.95 3.66 1.78
C LYS A 296 11.79 4.60 1.47
N GLY A 297 10.65 4.43 2.15
CA GLY A 297 9.45 5.25 1.98
C GLY A 297 8.38 4.58 1.12
N HIS A 298 7.33 5.35 0.78
CA HIS A 298 6.21 4.88 -0.04
C HIS A 298 6.60 4.77 -1.52
N ASP A 299 5.86 3.99 -2.32
CA ASP A 299 6.20 3.66 -3.71
C ASP A 299 6.27 4.84 -4.69
N ASP A 300 5.60 5.93 -4.35
CA ASP A 300 5.61 7.22 -5.05
C ASP A 300 6.47 8.29 -4.32
N ALA A 301 7.17 7.90 -3.25
CA ALA A 301 7.84 8.77 -2.27
C ALA A 301 9.13 8.12 -1.68
N LEU A 302 10.10 7.83 -2.54
CA LEU A 302 11.30 7.06 -2.17
C LEU A 302 12.47 7.95 -1.72
N PHE A 303 13.31 7.45 -0.84
CA PHE A 303 14.58 8.08 -0.46
C PHE A 303 15.66 7.05 -0.16
N VAL A 304 16.93 7.45 -0.30
CA VAL A 304 18.09 6.62 0.05
C VAL A 304 19.23 7.49 0.58
N LYS A 305 19.93 7.00 1.61
CA LYS A 305 21.13 7.65 2.13
C LYS A 305 22.34 7.19 1.31
N VAL A 306 23.03 8.12 0.67
CA VAL A 306 24.20 7.84 -0.17
C VAL A 306 25.47 8.00 0.67
N ASP A 307 26.34 6.99 0.63
CA ASP A 307 27.64 6.99 1.31
C ASP A 307 28.76 6.80 0.27
N PRO A 308 29.78 7.69 0.20
CA PRO A 308 29.94 8.92 0.97
C PRO A 308 28.93 10.01 0.57
N PRO A 309 28.45 10.85 1.51
CA PRO A 309 27.43 11.89 1.25
C PRO A 309 27.71 12.80 0.03
N LYS A 310 28.98 13.08 -0.26
CA LYS A 310 29.43 13.86 -1.43
C LYS A 310 29.06 13.24 -2.79
N ALA A 311 28.68 11.97 -2.84
CA ALA A 311 28.23 11.30 -4.06
C ALA A 311 26.73 11.50 -4.33
N ALA A 312 25.97 12.06 -3.37
CA ALA A 312 24.51 12.19 -3.47
C ALA A 312 24.05 13.03 -4.67
N HIS A 313 24.74 14.13 -5.01
CA HIS A 313 24.42 14.92 -6.21
C HIS A 313 24.62 14.16 -7.52
N LYS A 314 25.73 13.43 -7.67
CA LYS A 314 25.97 12.57 -8.85
C LYS A 314 24.90 11.48 -8.96
N PHE A 315 24.54 10.87 -7.83
CA PHE A 315 23.49 9.87 -7.79
C PHE A 315 22.11 10.46 -8.14
N ALA A 316 21.79 11.67 -7.67
CA ALA A 316 20.58 12.39 -8.07
C ALA A 316 20.55 12.68 -9.58
N ASP A 317 21.68 13.05 -10.20
CA ASP A 317 21.77 13.23 -11.66
C ASP A 317 21.51 11.91 -12.43
N GLU A 318 22.01 10.77 -11.94
CA GLU A 318 21.72 9.44 -12.49
C GLU A 318 20.23 9.11 -12.41
N ILE A 319 19.57 9.39 -11.29
CA ILE A 319 18.11 9.23 -11.14
C ILE A 319 17.34 10.17 -12.08
N ILE A 320 17.77 11.42 -12.24
CA ILE A 320 17.15 12.37 -13.17
C ILE A 320 17.24 11.89 -14.62
N GLN A 321 18.32 11.18 -15.00
CA GLN A 321 18.44 10.57 -16.32
C GLN A 321 17.45 9.42 -16.51
N ILE A 322 17.26 8.55 -15.49
CA ILE A 322 16.27 7.45 -15.52
C ILE A 322 14.83 8.00 -15.57
N LEU A 323 14.52 9.04 -14.79
CA LEU A 323 13.18 9.62 -14.79
C LEU A 323 12.85 10.29 -16.13
N ASN A 324 13.84 10.91 -16.78
CA ASN A 324 13.73 11.52 -18.11
C ASN A 324 14.04 10.58 -19.29
N SER A 325 14.26 9.28 -19.07
CA SER A 325 14.48 8.35 -20.16
C SER A 325 13.18 8.20 -20.97
N PRO A 326 13.25 8.12 -22.31
CA PRO A 326 12.08 7.74 -23.09
C PRO A 326 11.61 6.34 -22.64
N ARG A 327 10.29 6.15 -22.51
CA ARG A 327 9.72 4.81 -22.28
C ARG A 327 10.13 3.90 -23.44
N ILE A 328 10.43 2.63 -23.16
CA ILE A 328 10.89 1.62 -24.15
C ILE A 328 10.12 1.70 -25.48
N ASP A 329 10.82 1.62 -26.62
CA ASP A 329 10.19 1.57 -27.95
C ASP A 329 9.21 0.39 -28.01
N GLU A 330 8.05 0.62 -28.62
CA GLU A 330 6.95 -0.34 -28.69
C GLU A 330 7.30 -1.61 -29.48
N THR A 331 8.37 -1.54 -30.28
CA THR A 331 8.92 -2.64 -31.08
C THR A 331 10.17 -3.29 -30.46
N ALA A 332 10.69 -2.75 -29.35
CA ALA A 332 11.89 -3.26 -28.71
C ALA A 332 11.56 -4.39 -27.72
N VAL A 333 12.38 -5.43 -27.75
CA VAL A 333 12.39 -6.46 -26.69
C VAL A 333 12.97 -5.84 -25.43
N PRO A 334 12.28 -5.91 -24.27
CA PRO A 334 12.84 -5.39 -23.02
C PRO A 334 14.15 -6.10 -22.66
N SER A 335 15.19 -5.32 -22.38
CA SER A 335 16.52 -5.82 -22.01
C SER A 335 16.73 -5.89 -20.49
N SER A 336 15.75 -5.42 -19.72
CA SER A 336 15.83 -5.22 -18.29
C SER A 336 14.45 -5.20 -17.63
N GLU A 337 14.42 -5.45 -16.32
CA GLU A 337 13.16 -5.53 -15.56
C GLU A 337 12.35 -4.21 -15.57
N HIS A 338 13.00 -3.03 -15.55
CA HIS A 338 12.30 -1.75 -15.56
C HIS A 338 11.66 -1.43 -16.92
N GLU A 339 12.35 -1.73 -18.02
CA GLU A 339 11.78 -1.68 -19.38
C GLU A 339 10.60 -2.64 -19.52
N PHE A 340 10.66 -3.80 -18.86
CA PHE A 340 9.60 -4.79 -18.86
C PHE A 340 8.33 -4.29 -18.14
N PHE A 341 8.48 -3.57 -17.02
CA PHE A 341 7.37 -2.88 -16.35
C PHE A 341 6.77 -1.76 -17.23
N ASP A 342 7.61 -0.95 -17.89
CA ASP A 342 7.15 0.11 -18.81
C ASP A 342 6.39 -0.48 -20.01
N TYR A 343 6.85 -1.62 -20.56
CA TYR A 343 6.19 -2.36 -21.64
C TYR A 343 4.82 -2.92 -21.20
N ILE A 344 4.72 -3.52 -20.01
CA ILE A 344 3.43 -4.01 -19.48
C ILE A 344 2.45 -2.86 -19.21
N LEU A 345 2.91 -1.75 -18.64
CA LEU A 345 2.06 -0.56 -18.45
C LEU A 345 1.49 -0.07 -19.79
N LYS A 346 2.33 -0.02 -20.85
CA LYS A 346 1.87 0.33 -22.21
C LYS A 346 0.86 -0.66 -22.76
N LEU A 347 1.07 -1.97 -22.56
CA LEU A 347 0.15 -3.00 -23.03
C LEU A 347 -1.23 -2.83 -22.38
N PHE A 348 -1.29 -2.72 -21.04
CA PHE A 348 -2.55 -2.47 -20.33
C PHE A 348 -3.21 -1.15 -20.72
N GLY A 349 -2.44 -0.12 -21.10
CA GLY A 349 -2.96 1.14 -21.65
C GLY A 349 -3.57 1.04 -23.05
N ARG A 350 -3.52 -0.13 -23.70
CA ARG A 350 -4.10 -0.40 -25.04
C ARG A 350 -5.21 -1.44 -25.01
N VAL A 351 -5.41 -2.15 -23.90
CA VAL A 351 -6.48 -3.14 -23.78
C VAL A 351 -7.81 -2.39 -23.79
N ASP A 352 -8.66 -2.64 -24.78
CA ASP A 352 -10.00 -2.05 -24.83
C ASP A 352 -10.90 -2.78 -23.82
N ILE A 353 -10.83 -2.31 -22.58
CA ILE A 353 -11.67 -2.75 -21.48
C ILE A 353 -13.06 -2.12 -21.70
N PRO A 354 -14.15 -2.91 -21.71
CA PRO A 354 -15.50 -2.39 -21.90
C PRO A 354 -15.84 -1.25 -20.93
N GLU A 355 -16.41 -0.18 -21.46
CA GLU A 355 -16.64 1.09 -20.73
C GLU A 355 -17.53 0.95 -19.50
N TYR A 356 -18.39 -0.07 -19.50
CA TYR A 356 -19.27 -0.40 -18.40
C TYR A 356 -18.60 -1.21 -17.28
N LEU A 357 -17.34 -1.61 -17.41
CA LEU A 357 -16.61 -2.28 -16.32
C LEU A 357 -15.87 -1.28 -15.43
N THR A 358 -15.78 -1.66 -14.16
CA THR A 358 -14.93 -0.99 -13.16
C THR A 358 -13.46 -1.00 -13.59
N LYS A 359 -12.61 -0.20 -12.97
CA LYS A 359 -11.18 -0.12 -13.30
C LYS A 359 -10.52 -1.50 -13.31
N HIS A 360 -9.88 -1.84 -14.43
CA HIS A 360 -9.28 -3.14 -14.74
C HIS A 360 -7.90 -3.04 -15.43
N ALA A 361 -7.46 -1.85 -15.88
CA ALA A 361 -6.09 -1.67 -16.39
C ALA A 361 -5.06 -1.63 -15.25
N TRP A 362 -3.88 -1.03 -15.48
CA TRP A 362 -2.73 -1.01 -14.57
C TRP A 362 -3.05 -0.77 -13.08
N GLY A 363 -4.04 0.08 -12.75
CA GLY A 363 -4.41 0.35 -11.36
C GLY A 363 -4.95 -0.88 -10.60
N HIS A 364 -5.62 -1.81 -11.30
CA HIS A 364 -6.04 -3.09 -10.74
C HIS A 364 -4.82 -3.96 -10.43
N VAL A 365 -3.94 -4.13 -11.42
CA VAL A 365 -2.69 -4.91 -11.31
C VAL A 365 -1.81 -4.41 -10.16
N GLU A 366 -1.72 -3.10 -9.97
CA GLU A 366 -0.98 -2.49 -8.85
C GLU A 366 -1.58 -2.83 -7.48
N ASN A 367 -2.92 -2.86 -7.36
CA ASN A 367 -3.61 -3.26 -6.14
C ASN A 367 -3.46 -4.75 -5.85
N VAL A 368 -3.63 -5.62 -6.86
CA VAL A 368 -3.42 -7.07 -6.73
C VAL A 368 -1.98 -7.36 -6.30
N LEU A 369 -1.00 -6.68 -6.87
CA LEU A 369 0.41 -6.80 -6.47
C LEU A 369 0.64 -6.39 -5.00
N ALA A 370 0.05 -5.29 -4.55
CA ALA A 370 0.14 -4.87 -3.15
C ALA A 370 -0.54 -5.87 -2.19
N ASN A 371 -1.71 -6.42 -2.58
CA ASN A 371 -2.41 -7.46 -1.81
C ASN A 371 -1.60 -8.77 -1.78
N ALA A 372 -0.95 -9.16 -2.86
CA ALA A 372 -0.14 -10.38 -2.93
C ALA A 372 1.15 -10.26 -2.10
N GLN A 373 1.72 -9.06 -1.98
CA GLN A 373 2.82 -8.77 -1.06
C GLN A 373 2.37 -8.84 0.40
N LEU A 374 1.24 -8.20 0.73
CA LEU A 374 0.61 -8.32 2.05
C LEU A 374 0.39 -9.77 2.47
N LEU A 375 -0.33 -10.54 1.64
CA LEU A 375 -0.65 -11.94 1.94
C LEU A 375 0.60 -12.82 2.02
N GLY A 376 1.61 -12.55 1.20
CA GLY A 376 2.87 -13.28 1.22
C GLY A 376 3.71 -13.04 2.48
N MET A 377 3.75 -11.80 3.00
CA MET A 377 4.36 -11.47 4.29
C MET A 377 3.67 -12.16 5.46
N LEU A 378 2.33 -12.14 5.49
CA LEU A 378 1.53 -12.83 6.50
C LEU A 378 1.74 -14.36 6.46
N SER A 379 1.99 -14.91 5.26
CA SER A 379 2.15 -16.35 5.00
C SER A 379 3.59 -16.86 5.07
N ASN A 380 4.54 -16.06 5.56
CA ASN A 380 5.98 -16.37 5.62
C ASN A 380 6.54 -16.88 4.28
N LEU A 381 6.26 -16.19 3.17
CA LEU A 381 6.94 -16.49 1.90
C LEU A 381 8.43 -16.12 1.98
N THR A 382 9.27 -16.97 1.39
CA THR A 382 10.66 -16.61 1.09
C THR A 382 10.72 -15.51 0.02
N SER A 383 11.83 -14.78 -0.07
CA SER A 383 11.99 -13.73 -1.10
C SER A 383 11.85 -14.24 -2.53
N ARG A 384 12.13 -15.53 -2.77
CA ARG A 384 11.93 -16.17 -4.08
C ARG A 384 10.45 -16.44 -4.35
N GLU A 385 9.74 -17.03 -3.39
CA GLU A 385 8.29 -17.22 -3.48
C GLU A 385 7.54 -15.90 -3.66
N GLN A 386 7.93 -14.85 -2.91
CA GLN A 386 7.35 -13.51 -3.07
C GLN A 386 7.65 -12.92 -4.45
N LYS A 387 8.87 -13.09 -4.99
CA LYS A 387 9.22 -12.66 -6.35
C LYS A 387 8.31 -13.33 -7.40
N ILE A 388 8.10 -14.65 -7.29
CA ILE A 388 7.22 -15.42 -8.16
C ILE A 388 5.77 -14.93 -8.05
N LEU A 389 5.25 -14.76 -6.83
CA LEU A 389 3.90 -14.24 -6.59
C LEU A 389 3.71 -12.83 -7.14
N ASN A 390 4.71 -11.95 -7.01
CA ASN A 390 4.68 -10.60 -7.55
C ASN A 390 4.58 -10.61 -9.09
N TRP A 391 5.30 -11.51 -9.76
CA TRP A 391 5.17 -11.69 -11.21
C TRP A 391 3.81 -12.28 -11.59
N GLY A 392 3.29 -13.26 -10.84
CA GLY A 392 1.93 -13.78 -11.03
C GLY A 392 0.87 -12.67 -10.95
N ALA A 393 0.94 -11.83 -9.92
CA ALA A 393 0.07 -10.67 -9.76
C ALA A 393 0.19 -9.67 -10.92
N LEU A 394 1.40 -9.46 -11.45
CA LEU A 394 1.62 -8.59 -12.62
C LEU A 394 1.01 -9.16 -13.91
N PHE A 395 0.99 -10.48 -14.06
CA PHE A 395 0.58 -11.15 -15.31
C PHE A 395 -0.86 -11.66 -15.35
N HIS A 396 -1.52 -11.90 -14.21
CA HIS A 396 -2.78 -12.66 -14.17
C HIS A 396 -3.82 -12.20 -15.23
N ASP A 397 -3.99 -10.89 -15.37
CA ASP A 397 -4.97 -10.25 -16.24
C ASP A 397 -4.45 -9.86 -17.66
N ILE A 398 -3.20 -10.19 -18.04
CA ILE A 398 -2.68 -9.81 -19.39
C ILE A 398 -3.46 -10.48 -20.53
N GLY A 399 -4.12 -11.60 -20.27
CA GLY A 399 -4.98 -12.30 -21.22
C GLY A 399 -6.17 -11.46 -21.72
N ASN A 400 -6.56 -10.40 -21.01
CA ASN A 400 -7.53 -9.42 -21.53
C ASN A 400 -6.98 -8.70 -22.79
N ALA A 401 -5.66 -8.62 -22.95
CA ALA A 401 -5.01 -8.08 -24.14
C ALA A 401 -5.14 -8.98 -25.38
N ALA A 402 -5.76 -10.18 -25.31
CA ALA A 402 -5.90 -11.08 -26.45
C ALA A 402 -6.59 -10.45 -27.68
N ALA A 403 -7.45 -9.45 -27.48
CA ALA A 403 -8.08 -8.67 -28.55
C ALA A 403 -7.19 -7.58 -29.17
N SER A 404 -6.02 -7.28 -28.58
CA SER A 404 -5.07 -6.28 -29.06
C SER A 404 -4.52 -6.64 -30.45
N PRO A 405 -4.32 -5.66 -31.36
CA PRO A 405 -3.65 -5.88 -32.65
C PRO A 405 -2.29 -6.60 -32.51
N GLU A 406 -1.60 -6.38 -31.41
CA GLU A 406 -0.29 -6.97 -31.07
C GLU A 406 -0.33 -8.50 -30.97
N PHE A 407 -1.46 -9.09 -30.56
CA PHE A 407 -1.64 -10.54 -30.44
C PHE A 407 -2.61 -11.11 -31.49
N SER A 408 -2.94 -10.34 -32.53
CA SER A 408 -3.87 -10.74 -33.59
C SER A 408 -3.45 -11.99 -34.37
N GLU A 409 -2.15 -12.32 -34.39
CA GLU A 409 -1.63 -13.58 -34.96
C GLU A 409 -1.90 -14.79 -34.06
N LEU A 410 -1.90 -14.61 -32.73
CA LEU A 410 -2.16 -15.65 -31.73
C LEU A 410 -3.66 -15.91 -31.57
N PHE A 411 -4.48 -14.85 -31.60
CA PHE A 411 -5.92 -14.91 -31.37
C PHE A 411 -6.69 -14.48 -32.63
N GLN A 412 -7.02 -15.48 -33.44
CA GLN A 412 -7.71 -15.33 -34.72
C GLN A 412 -9.22 -15.59 -34.66
N ASP A 413 -9.75 -16.10 -33.53
CA ASP A 413 -11.19 -16.27 -33.34
C ASP A 413 -11.84 -14.93 -32.98
N ASP A 414 -12.78 -14.47 -33.81
CA ASP A 414 -13.53 -13.23 -33.59
C ASP A 414 -14.24 -13.22 -32.22
N LYS A 415 -14.63 -14.38 -31.67
CA LYS A 415 -15.25 -14.47 -30.32
C LYS A 415 -14.29 -14.12 -29.19
N ILE A 416 -12.98 -14.36 -29.36
CA ILE A 416 -11.96 -13.93 -28.41
C ILE A 416 -11.81 -12.41 -28.48
N ARG A 417 -11.99 -11.82 -29.66
CA ARG A 417 -11.96 -10.36 -29.86
C ARG A 417 -13.22 -9.68 -29.31
N GLU A 418 -14.38 -10.33 -29.40
CA GLU A 418 -15.64 -9.86 -28.81
C GLU A 418 -15.64 -9.92 -27.27
N ASN A 419 -14.96 -10.89 -26.65
CA ASN A 419 -14.90 -11.02 -25.18
C ASN A 419 -13.62 -11.73 -24.69
N PRO A 420 -12.46 -11.05 -24.66
CA PRO A 420 -11.18 -11.66 -24.26
C PRO A 420 -11.13 -12.05 -22.78
N ARG A 421 -11.99 -11.44 -21.95
CA ARG A 421 -12.13 -11.68 -20.50
C ARG A 421 -12.63 -13.09 -20.17
N ARG A 422 -13.38 -13.74 -21.07
CA ARG A 422 -14.06 -15.01 -20.74
C ARG A 422 -13.11 -16.16 -20.37
N GLU A 423 -11.92 -16.19 -20.99
CA GLU A 423 -10.88 -17.21 -20.76
C GLU A 423 -9.48 -16.55 -20.64
N HIS A 424 -9.43 -15.33 -20.11
CA HIS A 424 -8.18 -14.55 -19.97
C HIS A 424 -7.08 -15.33 -19.23
N GLU A 425 -7.41 -16.23 -18.30
CA GLU A 425 -6.42 -17.10 -17.64
C GLU A 425 -5.65 -18.00 -18.63
N LYS A 426 -6.32 -18.49 -19.68
CA LYS A 426 -5.71 -19.31 -20.75
C LYS A 426 -5.00 -18.43 -21.78
N HIS A 427 -5.55 -17.25 -22.05
CA HIS A 427 -4.91 -16.26 -22.92
C HIS A 427 -3.59 -15.75 -22.30
N THR A 428 -3.57 -15.53 -20.98
CA THR A 428 -2.37 -15.20 -20.20
C THR A 428 -1.30 -16.28 -20.38
N ASP A 429 -1.63 -17.56 -20.20
CA ASP A 429 -0.67 -18.66 -20.44
C ASP A 429 -0.09 -18.64 -21.87
N THR A 430 -0.96 -18.45 -22.86
CA THR A 430 -0.59 -18.38 -24.28
C THR A 430 0.34 -17.20 -24.60
N ILE A 431 0.07 -16.02 -24.03
CA ILE A 431 0.91 -14.83 -24.19
C ILE A 431 2.28 -15.04 -23.51
N LEU A 432 2.31 -15.61 -22.30
CA LEU A 432 3.55 -15.89 -21.58
C LEU A 432 4.42 -16.93 -22.32
N GLU A 433 3.84 -17.98 -22.90
CA GLU A 433 4.58 -18.93 -23.75
C GLU A 433 5.10 -18.25 -25.04
N HIS A 434 4.31 -17.38 -25.67
CA HIS A 434 4.79 -16.63 -26.83
C HIS A 434 5.98 -15.72 -26.48
N TRP A 435 5.90 -14.97 -25.39
CA TRP A 435 6.99 -14.13 -24.88
C TRP A 435 8.23 -14.97 -24.49
N LYS A 436 8.04 -16.18 -23.95
CA LYS A 436 9.13 -17.15 -23.70
C LYS A 436 9.87 -17.47 -25.00
N GLN A 437 9.15 -17.84 -26.05
CA GLN A 437 9.72 -18.16 -27.37
C GLN A 437 10.39 -16.96 -28.04
N LYS A 438 9.93 -15.73 -27.78
CA LYS A 438 10.57 -14.48 -28.24
C LYS A 438 11.78 -14.07 -27.40
N GLY A 439 12.08 -14.75 -26.29
CA GLY A 439 13.20 -14.45 -25.41
C GLY A 439 13.00 -13.25 -24.48
N TYR A 440 11.76 -12.78 -24.31
CA TYR A 440 11.42 -11.56 -23.56
C TYR A 440 11.80 -11.61 -22.07
N PHE A 441 11.95 -12.82 -21.50
CA PHE A 441 12.32 -13.02 -20.10
C PHE A 441 13.83 -13.19 -19.86
N THR A 442 14.65 -13.13 -20.92
CA THR A 442 16.10 -13.44 -20.85
C THR A 442 16.82 -12.49 -19.89
N GLY A 443 17.32 -13.03 -18.77
CA GLY A 443 17.98 -12.24 -17.73
C GLY A 443 17.02 -11.51 -16.77
N ILE A 444 15.71 -11.72 -16.88
CA ILE A 444 14.67 -11.11 -16.04
C ILE A 444 13.98 -12.16 -15.16
N ILE A 445 13.49 -13.26 -15.76
CA ILE A 445 12.81 -14.37 -15.07
C ILE A 445 13.50 -15.68 -15.44
N GLU A 446 13.80 -16.53 -14.46
CA GLU A 446 14.33 -17.87 -14.73
C GLU A 446 13.24 -18.77 -15.34
N GLU A 447 13.58 -19.66 -16.27
CA GLU A 447 12.61 -20.50 -16.96
C GLU A 447 11.71 -21.32 -16.01
N LYS A 448 12.28 -21.86 -14.92
CA LYS A 448 11.54 -22.57 -13.88
C LYS A 448 10.64 -21.67 -13.03
N GLU A 449 10.99 -20.39 -12.88
CA GLU A 449 10.12 -19.42 -12.21
C GLU A 449 8.95 -19.04 -13.12
N LEU A 450 9.21 -18.91 -14.43
CA LEU A 450 8.19 -18.63 -15.45
C LEU A 450 7.17 -19.77 -15.58
N GLU A 451 7.59 -21.03 -15.49
CA GLU A 451 6.69 -22.19 -15.46
C GLU A 451 5.72 -22.10 -14.26
N ILE A 452 6.23 -21.81 -13.06
CA ILE A 452 5.40 -21.62 -11.86
C ILE A 452 4.46 -20.41 -12.02
N ILE A 453 4.96 -19.29 -12.56
CA ILE A 453 4.17 -18.08 -12.82
C ILE A 453 2.99 -18.40 -13.74
N ARG A 454 3.21 -19.20 -14.79
CA ARG A 454 2.16 -19.64 -15.72
C ARG A 454 1.12 -20.53 -15.02
N ASP A 455 1.56 -21.53 -14.26
CA ASP A 455 0.67 -22.42 -13.51
C ASP A 455 -0.25 -21.64 -12.54
N ILE A 456 0.31 -20.69 -11.78
CA ILE A 456 -0.50 -19.90 -10.83
C ILE A 456 -1.43 -18.91 -11.53
N CYS A 457 -1.03 -18.34 -12.66
CA CYS A 457 -1.89 -17.50 -13.50
C CYS A 457 -3.01 -18.30 -14.17
N LEU A 458 -2.79 -19.55 -14.59
CA LEU A 458 -3.82 -20.40 -15.15
C LEU A 458 -4.85 -20.83 -14.08
N GLY A 459 -4.39 -21.07 -12.85
CA GLY A 459 -5.23 -21.45 -11.71
C GLY A 459 -5.91 -20.29 -10.96
N HIS A 460 -5.66 -19.02 -11.34
CA HIS A 460 -6.04 -17.86 -10.54
C HIS A 460 -7.55 -17.55 -10.49
N ARG A 461 -8.41 -18.33 -11.17
CA ARG A 461 -9.85 -18.04 -11.21
C ARG A 461 -10.72 -19.28 -11.49
N ASN A 462 -12.02 -19.09 -11.26
CA ASN A 462 -13.15 -19.91 -11.70
C ASN A 462 -13.32 -21.27 -11.01
N ASP A 463 -12.34 -22.17 -11.11
CA ASP A 463 -12.47 -23.57 -10.68
C ASP A 463 -11.45 -23.89 -9.57
N PRO A 464 -11.84 -24.49 -8.43
CA PRO A 464 -10.87 -25.02 -7.47
C PRO A 464 -9.98 -26.14 -8.06
N ASN A 465 -10.44 -26.84 -9.09
CA ASN A 465 -9.70 -27.94 -9.73
C ASN A 465 -8.56 -27.47 -10.65
N THR A 466 -8.50 -26.19 -11.02
CA THR A 466 -7.37 -25.61 -11.79
C THR A 466 -6.23 -25.13 -10.89
N ILE A 467 -6.40 -25.18 -9.56
CA ILE A 467 -5.33 -24.87 -8.61
C ILE A 467 -4.25 -25.97 -8.70
N PRO A 468 -2.96 -25.61 -8.85
CA PRO A 468 -1.87 -26.59 -8.89
C PRO A 468 -1.88 -27.56 -7.70
N HIS A 469 -1.51 -28.81 -7.93
CA HIS A 469 -1.51 -29.85 -6.89
C HIS A 469 -0.22 -29.90 -6.06
N ASP A 470 0.91 -29.41 -6.60
CA ASP A 470 2.17 -29.35 -5.85
C ASP A 470 2.12 -28.25 -4.78
N GLU A 471 2.68 -28.53 -3.61
CA GLU A 471 2.57 -27.64 -2.44
C GLU A 471 3.05 -26.19 -2.69
N PRO A 472 4.20 -25.95 -3.35
CA PRO A 472 4.66 -24.57 -3.61
C PRO A 472 3.73 -23.80 -4.55
N ASN A 473 3.38 -24.34 -5.71
CA ASN A 473 2.56 -23.62 -6.68
C ASN A 473 1.12 -23.49 -6.16
N ARG A 474 0.61 -24.48 -5.43
CA ARG A 474 -0.69 -24.40 -4.73
C ARG A 474 -0.72 -23.22 -3.77
N LYS A 475 0.32 -23.07 -2.93
CA LYS A 475 0.44 -21.95 -1.99
C LYS A 475 0.37 -20.60 -2.71
N LEU A 476 1.17 -20.43 -3.75
CA LEU A 476 1.24 -19.17 -4.50
C LEU A 476 -0.05 -18.87 -5.28
N CYS A 477 -0.68 -19.89 -5.87
CA CYS A 477 -1.97 -19.75 -6.56
C CYS A 477 -3.09 -19.31 -5.60
N VAL A 478 -3.23 -19.94 -4.43
CA VAL A 478 -4.24 -19.54 -3.43
C VAL A 478 -4.03 -18.09 -2.96
N LEU A 479 -2.78 -17.69 -2.71
CA LEU A 479 -2.48 -16.30 -2.33
C LEU A 479 -2.78 -15.30 -3.44
N LEU A 480 -2.54 -15.66 -4.71
CA LEU A 480 -2.91 -14.83 -5.88
C LEU A 480 -4.44 -14.69 -6.03
N ARG A 481 -5.19 -15.78 -5.86
CA ARG A 481 -6.68 -15.76 -5.89
C ARG A 481 -7.26 -14.81 -4.86
N ILE A 482 -6.76 -14.87 -3.63
CA ILE A 482 -7.19 -13.96 -2.55
C ILE A 482 -6.73 -12.52 -2.85
N ALA A 483 -5.54 -12.32 -3.43
CA ALA A 483 -5.02 -11.00 -3.76
C ALA A 483 -5.88 -10.25 -4.81
N ASP A 484 -6.33 -10.94 -5.87
CA ASP A 484 -7.33 -10.41 -6.82
C ASP A 484 -8.67 -10.18 -6.14
N ALA A 485 -9.15 -11.17 -5.38
CA ALA A 485 -10.44 -11.09 -4.71
C ALA A 485 -10.54 -9.90 -3.72
N LEU A 486 -9.42 -9.40 -3.21
CA LEU A 486 -9.35 -8.23 -2.33
C LEU A 486 -9.43 -6.86 -3.03
N ASP A 487 -9.17 -6.75 -4.34
CA ASP A 487 -9.29 -5.47 -5.04
C ASP A 487 -10.75 -5.15 -5.40
N ARG A 488 -11.58 -4.84 -4.39
CA ARG A 488 -13.03 -4.65 -4.57
C ARG A 488 -13.62 -3.47 -3.79
N THR A 489 -12.77 -2.50 -3.45
CA THR A 489 -13.22 -1.25 -2.81
C THR A 489 -13.75 -0.26 -3.83
N LYS A 490 -14.41 0.79 -3.35
CA LYS A 490 -14.97 1.88 -4.13
C LYS A 490 -13.98 2.54 -5.10
N ASP A 491 -12.67 2.50 -4.82
CA ASP A 491 -11.67 3.16 -5.67
C ASP A 491 -11.45 2.44 -7.01
N ARG A 492 -11.86 1.16 -7.10
CA ARG A 492 -12.01 0.43 -8.36
C ARG A 492 -13.25 0.88 -9.14
N ALA A 493 -14.27 1.40 -8.46
CA ALA A 493 -15.58 1.76 -8.98
C ALA A 493 -15.92 3.26 -8.86
N ARG A 494 -14.93 4.15 -8.87
CA ARG A 494 -15.13 5.61 -8.98
C ARG A 494 -14.95 6.14 -10.40
N ILE A 495 -14.09 5.50 -11.18
CA ILE A 495 -13.74 5.90 -12.54
C ILE A 495 -13.29 4.65 -13.33
N ASN A 496 -13.68 4.55 -14.60
CA ASN A 496 -13.24 3.45 -15.46
C ASN A 496 -11.87 3.74 -16.12
N ASP A 497 -11.36 2.80 -16.91
CA ASP A 497 -10.06 2.96 -17.58
C ASP A 497 -10.07 3.99 -18.74
N LYS A 498 -11.25 4.46 -19.17
CA LYS A 498 -11.41 5.57 -20.14
C LYS A 498 -11.64 6.93 -19.47
N GLU A 499 -11.34 7.03 -18.18
CA GLU A 499 -11.53 8.22 -17.32
C GLU A 499 -12.99 8.71 -17.17
N ILE A 500 -13.99 7.87 -17.51
CA ILE A 500 -15.41 8.16 -17.31
C ILE A 500 -15.79 7.83 -15.85
N LYS A 501 -16.50 8.76 -15.19
CA LYS A 501 -16.88 8.66 -13.78
C LYS A 501 -18.08 7.74 -13.56
N HIS A 502 -18.24 7.22 -12.34
CA HIS A 502 -19.41 6.44 -11.94
C HIS A 502 -20.73 7.21 -12.14
N SER A 503 -20.75 8.47 -11.74
CA SER A 503 -21.87 9.40 -11.94
C SER A 503 -22.31 9.48 -13.41
N GLU A 504 -21.36 9.79 -14.30
CA GLU A 504 -21.57 9.93 -15.75
C GLU A 504 -22.00 8.62 -16.43
N LEU A 505 -21.49 7.47 -15.99
CA LEU A 505 -21.90 6.15 -16.50
C LEU A 505 -23.36 5.82 -16.14
N MET A 506 -23.80 6.20 -14.92
CA MET A 506 -25.18 6.02 -14.48
C MET A 506 -26.14 6.98 -15.18
N GLU A 507 -25.79 8.27 -15.29
CA GLU A 507 -26.61 9.28 -15.96
C GLU A 507 -26.85 8.98 -17.44
N ARG A 508 -25.90 8.31 -18.10
CA ARG A 508 -26.00 7.92 -19.52
C ARG A 508 -26.64 6.55 -19.75
N GLU A 509 -27.02 5.82 -18.69
CA GLU A 509 -27.57 4.45 -18.78
C GLU A 509 -26.66 3.49 -19.58
N LEU A 510 -25.33 3.64 -19.46
CA LEU A 510 -24.34 2.84 -20.22
C LEU A 510 -24.02 1.47 -19.61
N LEU A 511 -24.56 1.19 -18.42
CA LEU A 511 -24.32 -0.06 -17.69
C LEU A 511 -25.49 -1.02 -17.87
N ASP A 512 -25.20 -2.30 -18.13
CA ASP A 512 -26.19 -3.35 -17.97
C ASP A 512 -26.46 -3.69 -16.48
N ASP A 513 -27.50 -4.49 -16.22
CA ASP A 513 -27.93 -4.93 -14.89
C ASP A 513 -26.85 -5.64 -14.05
N GLU A 514 -25.83 -6.24 -14.67
CA GLU A 514 -24.74 -6.96 -13.98
C GLU A 514 -23.60 -5.99 -13.67
N ALA A 515 -23.19 -5.19 -14.65
CA ALA A 515 -22.28 -4.07 -14.49
C ALA A 515 -22.74 -3.11 -13.39
N GLN A 516 -24.01 -2.69 -13.41
CA GLN A 516 -24.56 -1.77 -12.40
C GLN A 516 -24.44 -2.34 -10.97
N LYS A 517 -24.69 -3.65 -10.78
CA LYS A 517 -24.51 -4.33 -9.49
C LYS A 517 -23.04 -4.42 -9.08
N HIS A 518 -22.13 -4.71 -10.02
CA HIS A 518 -20.68 -4.68 -9.77
C HIS A 518 -20.22 -3.30 -9.28
N TRP A 519 -20.56 -2.23 -10.00
CA TRP A 519 -20.19 -0.86 -9.63
C TRP A 519 -20.77 -0.44 -8.29
N ASN A 520 -22.07 -0.62 -8.07
CA ASN A 520 -22.74 -0.18 -6.84
C ASN A 520 -22.24 -0.96 -5.61
N SER A 521 -22.03 -2.27 -5.73
CA SER A 521 -21.53 -3.08 -4.62
C SER A 521 -20.08 -2.77 -4.24
N GLN A 522 -19.21 -2.46 -5.22
CA GLN A 522 -17.85 -1.98 -4.92
C GLN A 522 -17.87 -0.56 -4.35
N ARG A 523 -18.68 0.36 -4.91
CA ARG A 523 -18.90 1.72 -4.39
C ARG A 523 -19.31 1.73 -2.92
N ALA A 524 -20.07 0.73 -2.49
CA ALA A 524 -20.53 0.55 -1.12
C ALA A 524 -19.47 -0.04 -0.15
N ILE A 525 -18.31 -0.49 -0.65
CA ILE A 525 -17.18 -1.00 0.15
C ILE A 525 -16.09 0.07 0.19
N ASP A 526 -15.96 0.74 1.33
CA ASP A 526 -15.03 1.85 1.49
C ASP A 526 -13.59 1.41 1.79
N ALA A 527 -13.40 0.23 2.40
CA ALA A 527 -12.10 -0.45 2.57
C ALA A 527 -12.25 -1.92 2.97
N ILE A 528 -11.15 -2.67 2.95
CA ILE A 528 -11.06 -4.01 3.55
C ILE A 528 -9.87 -4.03 4.52
N ARG A 529 -10.07 -4.45 5.77
CA ARG A 529 -8.98 -4.70 6.71
C ARG A 529 -8.68 -6.19 6.82
N VAL A 530 -7.40 -6.52 7.00
CA VAL A 530 -6.92 -7.90 7.15
C VAL A 530 -6.34 -8.04 8.56
N ASP A 531 -7.09 -8.66 9.46
CA ASP A 531 -6.73 -8.97 10.85
C ASP A 531 -6.23 -10.42 10.90
N ALA A 532 -4.91 -10.61 10.99
CA ALA A 532 -4.23 -11.89 10.88
C ALA A 532 -3.54 -12.28 12.19
N LYS A 533 -3.82 -13.50 12.64
CA LYS A 533 -3.16 -14.16 13.76
C LYS A 533 -2.99 -15.65 13.50
N ARG A 534 -2.27 -16.35 14.38
CA ARG A 534 -1.73 -17.69 14.13
C ARG A 534 -2.72 -18.72 13.58
N GLU A 535 -3.95 -18.67 14.08
CA GLU A 535 -5.01 -19.66 13.78
C GLU A 535 -6.14 -19.09 12.90
N LYS A 536 -6.17 -17.77 12.65
CA LYS A 536 -7.31 -17.10 12.02
C LYS A 536 -6.89 -15.87 11.21
N ILE A 537 -7.49 -15.68 10.04
CA ILE A 537 -7.41 -14.44 9.27
C ILE A 537 -8.83 -13.89 9.08
N VAL A 538 -9.02 -12.60 9.32
CA VAL A 538 -10.31 -11.93 9.21
C VAL A 538 -10.24 -10.83 8.17
N PHE A 539 -11.11 -10.93 7.17
CA PHE A 539 -11.33 -9.90 6.16
C PHE A 539 -12.50 -9.03 6.65
N GLU A 540 -12.18 -7.90 7.27
CA GLU A 540 -13.14 -6.91 7.79
C GLU A 540 -13.48 -5.89 6.68
N PHE A 541 -14.61 -6.10 6.01
CA PHE A 541 -15.17 -5.18 5.02
C PHE A 541 -15.81 -3.99 5.74
N ILE A 542 -15.33 -2.79 5.44
CA ILE A 542 -15.89 -1.54 5.92
C ILE A 542 -16.82 -1.00 4.84
N VAL A 543 -18.12 -0.93 5.12
CA VAL A 543 -19.17 -0.67 4.13
C VAL A 543 -20.00 0.57 4.47
N THR A 544 -20.35 1.36 3.47
CA THR A 544 -21.25 2.53 3.59
C THR A 544 -22.72 2.18 3.35
N ASP A 545 -23.00 1.13 2.59
CA ASP A 545 -24.32 0.51 2.46
C ASP A 545 -24.17 -1.01 2.41
N ARG A 546 -24.63 -1.70 3.46
CA ARG A 546 -24.50 -3.16 3.54
C ARG A 546 -25.34 -3.90 2.49
N LYS A 547 -26.47 -3.34 2.07
CA LYS A 547 -27.38 -3.98 1.09
C LYS A 547 -26.77 -3.92 -0.31
N GLU A 548 -26.25 -2.77 -0.72
CA GLU A 548 -25.59 -2.63 -2.02
C GLU A 548 -24.27 -3.44 -2.07
N ALA A 549 -23.48 -3.44 -0.99
CA ALA A 549 -22.24 -4.22 -0.90
C ALA A 549 -22.43 -5.75 -1.03
N ASN A 550 -23.65 -6.27 -0.76
CA ASN A 550 -23.93 -7.69 -0.62
C ASN A 550 -23.48 -8.54 -1.83
N PHE A 551 -23.68 -8.06 -3.05
CA PHE A 551 -23.28 -8.79 -4.26
C PHE A 551 -21.75 -9.01 -4.34
N THR A 552 -20.94 -8.06 -3.88
CA THR A 552 -19.48 -8.26 -3.81
C THR A 552 -19.09 -9.15 -2.64
N LEU A 553 -19.77 -9.04 -1.49
CA LEU A 553 -19.55 -9.86 -0.31
C LEU A 553 -19.82 -11.35 -0.59
N GLU A 554 -20.95 -11.71 -1.20
CA GLU A 554 -21.30 -13.09 -1.57
C GLU A 554 -20.28 -13.69 -2.56
N ASN A 555 -19.79 -12.90 -3.52
CA ASN A 555 -18.77 -13.33 -4.46
C ASN A 555 -17.42 -13.60 -3.76
N PHE A 556 -17.06 -12.80 -2.75
CA PHE A 556 -15.84 -13.01 -1.96
C PHE A 556 -15.97 -14.19 -0.99
N GLU A 557 -17.14 -14.38 -0.37
CA GLU A 557 -17.45 -15.54 0.49
C GLU A 557 -17.36 -16.85 -0.30
N LYS A 558 -17.96 -16.91 -1.49
CA LYS A 558 -17.86 -18.05 -2.40
C LYS A 558 -16.40 -18.36 -2.80
N GLU A 559 -15.60 -17.32 -3.05
CA GLU A 559 -14.19 -17.52 -3.40
C GLU A 559 -13.36 -18.00 -2.21
N LEU A 560 -13.64 -17.54 -0.98
CA LEU A 560 -13.00 -18.10 0.21
C LEU A 560 -13.47 -19.53 0.52
N ASP A 561 -14.75 -19.86 0.33
CA ASP A 561 -15.29 -21.21 0.50
C ASP A 561 -14.62 -22.23 -0.44
N ASN A 562 -14.39 -21.83 -1.70
CA ASN A 562 -13.60 -22.57 -2.69
C ASN A 562 -12.16 -22.88 -2.23
N LEU A 563 -11.63 -22.11 -1.27
CA LEU A 563 -10.24 -22.19 -0.79
C LEU A 563 -10.12 -22.78 0.63
N LYS A 564 -11.24 -23.01 1.32
CA LYS A 564 -11.26 -23.62 2.67
C LYS A 564 -10.67 -25.03 2.64
N GLY A 565 -9.88 -25.36 3.66
CA GLY A 565 -9.23 -26.66 3.80
C GLY A 565 -7.96 -26.87 2.97
N ILE A 566 -7.57 -25.94 2.09
CA ILE A 566 -6.31 -26.05 1.30
C ILE A 566 -5.06 -25.83 2.19
N GLY A 567 -5.23 -25.26 3.39
CA GLY A 567 -4.19 -25.16 4.43
C GLY A 567 -3.11 -24.09 4.20
N VAL A 568 -3.32 -23.19 3.24
CA VAL A 568 -2.36 -22.16 2.83
C VAL A 568 -2.42 -20.90 3.70
N ILE A 569 -3.63 -20.47 4.06
CA ILE A 569 -3.89 -19.36 4.99
C ILE A 569 -4.46 -19.89 6.31
N PRO A 570 -4.36 -19.14 7.42
CA PRO A 570 -5.12 -19.42 8.64
C PRO A 570 -6.63 -19.40 8.37
N ASP A 571 -7.44 -19.89 9.31
CA ASP A 571 -8.87 -20.14 9.07
C ASP A 571 -9.61 -18.82 8.73
N PRO A 572 -10.22 -18.68 7.53
CA PRO A 572 -10.71 -17.40 7.05
C PRO A 572 -12.11 -17.06 7.57
N GLU A 573 -12.28 -15.83 8.04
CA GLU A 573 -13.57 -15.22 8.40
C GLU A 573 -13.81 -13.93 7.62
N ILE A 574 -15.06 -13.68 7.23
CA ILE A 574 -15.53 -12.38 6.76
C ILE A 574 -16.22 -11.67 7.91
N ARG A 575 -15.86 -10.40 8.14
CA ARG A 575 -16.53 -9.51 9.07
C ARG A 575 -17.03 -8.30 8.29
N VAL A 576 -18.23 -7.81 8.58
CA VAL A 576 -18.80 -6.62 7.91
C VAL A 576 -19.07 -5.55 8.95
N VAL A 577 -18.47 -4.37 8.75
CA VAL A 577 -18.59 -3.20 9.61
C VAL A 577 -19.22 -2.07 8.82
N GLU A 578 -20.47 -1.76 9.15
CA GLU A 578 -21.20 -0.65 8.55
C GLU A 578 -20.81 0.69 9.20
N ILE A 579 -20.68 1.71 8.37
CA ILE A 579 -20.33 3.10 8.70
C ILE A 579 -21.25 4.08 7.96
N ASP A 580 -21.53 5.23 8.56
CA ASP A 580 -22.26 6.31 7.87
C ASP A 580 -21.33 6.96 6.82
N ASP A 581 -21.75 7.06 5.55
CA ASP A 581 -20.96 7.76 4.52
C ASP A 581 -20.86 9.26 4.80
N TRP A 582 -19.63 9.76 4.97
CA TRP A 582 -19.34 11.14 5.37
C TRP A 582 -18.37 11.82 4.39
N TRP A 583 -18.96 12.34 3.31
CA TRP A 583 -18.40 13.40 2.47
C TRP A 583 -18.99 14.80 2.75
N TYR A 584 -19.99 14.89 3.63
CA TYR A 584 -20.74 16.12 3.96
C TYR A 584 -20.39 16.67 5.35
#